data_AF-A0AAE3Y1B9-F1
#
_entry.id   AF-A0AAE3Y1B9-F1
#
_cell.length_a   1.000
_cell.length_b   1.000
_cell.length_c   1.000
_cell.angle_alpha   90.00
_cell.angle_beta   90.00
_cell.angle_gamma   90.00
#
_symmetry.space_group_name_H-M   'P 1'
#
loop_
_entity.id
_entity.type
_entity.pdbx_description
1 polymer ?
#
loop_
_entity_poly.entity_id
_entity_poly.type
_entity_poly.pdbx_seq_one_letter_code
_entity_poly.pdbx_strand_id
1 'polypeptide(L)'
;MRRVLPGHRLQVEQPAYKDEETPAVKRIDWWLRPVAQAPPDAESACMPLTAILVEDSRTIRDNLIPALEELAGVRVVATAETAQAAIDALALHASWQLAIVDLFLKEGSGLTVIRACQGRSRDKHLIVLTNYPSPEMRRRCLALGADAVFDKSTELDAFFERCLGYQGR
;
A
#
# COMPACT_ATOMS: atom_id res chain seq x y z
N MET A 1 15.86 27.95 -50.32
CA MET A 1 17.30 27.63 -50.50
C MET A 1 18.13 28.67 -49.76
N ARG A 2 19.28 28.24 -49.18
CA ARG A 2 20.36 29.04 -48.55
C ARG A 2 20.14 29.32 -47.06
N ARG A 3 20.69 28.50 -46.14
CA ARG A 3 22.11 28.32 -45.73
C ARG A 3 22.61 29.55 -44.97
N VAL A 4 22.70 29.39 -43.65
CA VAL A 4 23.22 30.35 -42.66
C VAL A 4 24.70 30.03 -42.39
N LEU A 5 25.42 31.07 -41.92
CA LEU A 5 26.64 31.14 -41.09
C LEU A 5 27.69 32.08 -41.72
N PRO A 6 28.66 32.65 -40.98
CA PRO A 6 28.73 33.03 -39.55
C PRO A 6 29.48 34.39 -39.32
N GLY A 7 29.69 34.80 -38.06
CA GLY A 7 30.77 35.72 -37.67
C GLY A 7 30.30 36.92 -36.85
N HIS A 8 30.64 36.98 -35.54
CA HIS A 8 31.79 37.71 -34.97
C HIS A 8 31.52 39.23 -34.91
N ARG A 9 31.75 40.00 -33.83
CA ARG A 9 32.52 39.85 -32.58
C ARG A 9 32.58 41.26 -31.90
N LEU A 10 32.81 41.33 -30.57
CA LEU A 10 33.32 42.45 -29.71
C LEU A 10 32.34 43.59 -29.33
N GLN A 11 32.00 43.77 -28.03
CA GLN A 11 32.67 44.60 -26.97
C GLN A 11 32.38 46.11 -27.18
N VAL A 12 32.02 47.01 -26.24
CA VAL A 12 31.99 47.19 -24.77
C VAL A 12 31.00 48.38 -24.54
N GLU A 13 30.20 48.53 -23.48
CA GLU A 13 30.41 49.37 -22.28
C GLU A 13 29.02 49.65 -21.63
N GLN A 14 28.97 49.72 -20.29
CA GLN A 14 27.77 49.95 -19.46
C GLN A 14 27.47 51.46 -19.31
N PRO A 15 26.27 51.91 -18.87
CA PRO A 15 26.05 52.00 -17.41
C PRO A 15 24.60 51.86 -16.87
N ALA A 16 24.55 51.64 -15.56
CA ALA A 16 23.53 52.06 -14.57
C ALA A 16 22.09 51.53 -14.71
N TYR A 17 21.83 50.38 -14.09
CA TYR A 17 20.49 50.01 -13.62
C TYR A 17 20.40 50.16 -12.10
N LYS A 18 19.37 50.87 -11.65
CA LYS A 18 19.07 51.23 -10.26
C LYS A 18 18.64 50.03 -9.43
N ASP A 19 18.92 50.18 -8.15
CA ASP A 19 18.59 49.34 -7.00
C ASP A 19 17.18 48.76 -7.04
N GLU A 20 17.05 47.43 -7.00
CA GLU A 20 15.91 46.76 -6.39
C GLU A 20 16.40 45.55 -5.58
N GLU A 21 15.99 45.55 -4.32
CA GLU A 21 16.32 44.61 -3.27
C GLU A 21 15.88 43.18 -3.59
N THR A 22 16.78 42.20 -3.41
CA THR A 22 16.50 40.99 -2.59
C THR A 22 17.80 40.24 -2.27
N PRO A 23 17.99 39.75 -1.03
CA PRO A 23 19.31 39.42 -0.51
C PRO A 23 19.75 37.98 -0.76
N ALA A 24 21.05 37.88 -1.04
CA ALA A 24 22.00 36.91 -0.49
C ALA A 24 21.79 35.42 -0.81
N VAL A 25 22.37 35.03 -1.95
CA VAL A 25 23.28 33.89 -1.95
C VAL A 25 24.34 34.05 -0.84
N LYS A 26 24.31 33.19 0.18
CA LYS A 26 25.48 32.83 0.99
C LYS A 26 25.49 31.33 1.27
N ARG A 27 25.82 30.56 0.22
CA ARG A 27 26.72 29.40 0.39
C ARG A 27 28.04 29.97 0.88
N ILE A 28 28.51 29.59 2.05
CA ILE A 28 29.92 29.29 2.35
C ILE A 28 29.99 28.60 3.72
N ASP A 29 30.60 27.42 3.69
CA ASP A 29 31.21 26.63 4.78
C ASP A 29 30.38 26.15 5.98
N TRP A 30 29.88 24.91 5.85
CA TRP A 30 29.19 24.15 6.92
C TRP A 30 30.08 23.07 7.60
N TRP A 31 31.39 23.02 7.37
CA TRP A 31 32.24 21.87 7.75
C TRP A 31 32.82 21.88 9.19
N LEU A 32 32.44 22.80 10.07
CA LEU A 32 33.08 22.96 11.39
C LEU A 32 32.11 22.97 12.59
N ARG A 33 30.97 22.28 12.54
CA ARG A 33 30.09 22.13 13.71
C ARG A 33 29.72 20.65 13.93
N PRO A 34 29.64 20.19 15.20
CA PRO A 34 29.30 18.80 15.51
C PRO A 34 27.94 18.48 14.90
N VAL A 35 27.79 17.26 14.39
CA VAL A 35 26.53 16.71 13.87
C VAL A 35 25.49 16.76 14.99
N ALA A 36 24.79 17.89 15.10
CA ALA A 36 23.51 17.97 15.76
C ALA A 36 22.54 17.28 14.81
N GLN A 37 22.02 16.15 15.25
CA GLN A 37 21.10 15.28 14.52
C GLN A 37 20.05 16.11 13.79
N ALA A 38 19.93 15.90 12.49
CA ALA A 38 18.79 16.39 11.74
C ALA A 38 17.50 15.86 12.41
N PRO A 39 16.41 16.64 12.48
CA PRO A 39 15.14 16.09 12.93
C PRO A 39 14.80 14.91 12.01
N PRO A 40 14.37 13.75 12.53
CA PRO A 40 13.87 12.69 11.68
C PRO A 40 12.71 13.30 10.90
N ASP A 41 12.82 13.19 9.59
CA ASP A 41 11.82 13.66 8.66
C ASP A 41 10.44 13.20 9.16
N ALA A 42 9.51 14.15 9.27
CA ALA A 42 8.12 13.88 9.61
C ALA A 42 7.43 13.21 8.42
N GLU A 43 7.93 12.04 8.01
CA GLU A 43 7.14 11.06 7.29
C GLU A 43 6.09 10.61 8.30
N SER A 44 4.84 11.03 8.07
CA SER A 44 3.73 10.65 8.94
C SER A 44 3.76 9.14 9.10
N ALA A 45 4.10 8.64 10.29
CA ALA A 45 4.08 7.22 10.59
C ALA A 45 2.62 6.75 10.56
N CYS A 46 2.09 6.55 9.35
CA CYS A 46 0.83 5.86 9.14
C CYS A 46 1.07 4.44 9.65
N MET A 47 0.51 4.13 10.82
CA MET A 47 0.65 2.78 11.36
C MET A 47 0.15 1.78 10.32
N PRO A 48 0.92 0.70 10.05
CA PRO A 48 0.56 -0.25 9.01
C PRO A 48 -0.76 -0.94 9.36
N LEU A 49 -1.60 -1.14 8.35
CA LEU A 49 -2.89 -1.82 8.48
C LEU A 49 -2.65 -3.26 8.96
N THR A 50 -3.29 -3.66 10.06
CA THR A 50 -3.11 -5.00 10.62
C THR A 50 -4.03 -5.99 9.93
N ALA A 51 -3.45 -7.03 9.31
CA ALA A 51 -4.20 -8.00 8.54
C ALA A 51 -4.09 -9.44 9.05
N ILE A 52 -5.13 -10.22 8.78
CA ILE A 52 -5.13 -11.68 8.87
C ILE A 52 -5.20 -12.23 7.45
N LEU A 53 -4.26 -13.13 7.10
CA LEU A 53 -4.20 -13.77 5.78
C LEU A 53 -4.67 -15.22 5.87
N VAL A 54 -5.75 -15.55 5.18
CA VAL A 54 -6.30 -16.90 5.11
C VAL A 54 -5.96 -17.50 3.75
N GLU A 55 -4.90 -18.30 3.73
CA GLU A 55 -4.26 -18.82 2.53
C GLU A 55 -3.59 -20.15 2.88
N ASP A 56 -3.90 -21.22 2.15
CA ASP A 56 -3.38 -22.55 2.45
C ASP A 56 -2.04 -22.86 1.77
N SER A 57 -1.76 -22.20 0.62
CA SER A 57 -0.52 -22.35 -0.11
C SER A 57 0.62 -21.57 0.54
N ARG A 58 1.59 -22.30 1.12
CA ARG A 58 2.80 -21.71 1.72
C ARG A 58 3.55 -20.83 0.73
N THR A 59 3.71 -21.26 -0.51
CA THR A 59 4.38 -20.48 -1.55
C THR A 59 3.67 -19.16 -1.83
N ILE A 60 2.33 -19.15 -1.84
CA ILE A 60 1.58 -17.90 -2.03
C ILE A 60 1.78 -16.98 -0.82
N ARG A 61 1.72 -17.50 0.41
CA ARG A 61 1.96 -16.70 1.62
C ARG A 61 3.36 -16.08 1.64
N ASP A 62 4.38 -16.88 1.34
CA ASP A 62 5.78 -16.45 1.36
C ASP A 62 6.05 -15.30 0.35
N ASN A 63 5.26 -15.23 -0.74
CA ASN A 63 5.32 -14.14 -1.72
C ASN A 63 4.40 -12.96 -1.37
N LEU A 64 3.19 -13.24 -0.88
CA LEU A 64 2.16 -12.22 -0.69
C LEU A 64 2.39 -11.38 0.57
N ILE A 65 2.89 -11.99 1.65
CA ILE A 65 3.18 -11.27 2.90
C ILE A 65 4.19 -10.12 2.69
N PRO A 66 5.37 -10.32 2.09
CA PRO A 66 6.31 -9.22 1.86
C PRO A 66 5.73 -8.18 0.88
N ALA A 67 5.01 -8.61 -0.16
CA ALA A 67 4.38 -7.69 -1.11
C ALA A 67 3.29 -6.82 -0.44
N LEU A 68 2.50 -7.37 0.48
CA LEU A 68 1.51 -6.62 1.26
C LEU A 68 2.17 -5.56 2.14
N GLU A 69 3.30 -5.88 2.75
CA GLU A 69 4.05 -4.94 3.59
C GLU A 69 4.68 -3.83 2.74
N GLU A 70 5.35 -4.17 1.65
CA GLU A 70 6.07 -3.23 0.78
C GLU A 70 5.14 -2.34 -0.05
N LEU A 71 4.12 -2.93 -0.69
CA LEU A 71 3.29 -2.23 -1.69
C LEU A 71 2.04 -1.60 -1.10
N ALA A 72 1.56 -2.11 0.04
CA ALA A 72 0.29 -1.69 0.63
C ALA A 72 0.39 -1.25 2.10
N GLY A 73 1.58 -1.30 2.71
CA GLY A 73 1.77 -1.00 4.14
C GLY A 73 0.84 -1.83 5.03
N VAL A 74 0.61 -3.08 4.66
CA VAL A 74 -0.23 -4.04 5.37
C VAL A 74 0.67 -5.02 6.13
N ARG A 75 0.53 -5.07 7.45
CA ARG A 75 1.26 -6.00 8.30
C ARG A 75 0.37 -7.20 8.65
N VAL A 76 0.75 -8.37 8.16
CA VAL A 76 0.06 -9.63 8.47
C VAL A 76 0.44 -10.08 9.88
N VAL A 77 -0.53 -10.10 10.79
CA VAL A 77 -0.33 -10.46 12.21
C VAL A 77 -0.68 -11.91 12.51
N ALA A 78 -1.45 -12.56 11.64
CA ALA A 78 -1.78 -13.98 11.73
C ALA A 78 -2.06 -14.55 10.34
N THR A 79 -1.81 -15.85 10.20
CA THR A 79 -2.15 -16.63 9.00
C THR A 79 -2.97 -17.85 9.36
N ALA A 80 -3.86 -18.27 8.47
CA ALA A 80 -4.63 -19.50 8.63
C ALA A 80 -4.72 -20.29 7.31
N GLU A 81 -4.65 -21.61 7.41
CA GLU A 81 -4.70 -22.50 6.24
C GLU A 81 -6.06 -23.23 6.11
N THR A 82 -6.92 -23.13 7.13
CA THR A 82 -8.24 -23.74 7.20
C THR A 82 -9.27 -22.72 7.64
N ALA A 83 -10.54 -22.98 7.31
CA ALA A 83 -11.62 -22.07 7.69
C ALA A 83 -11.78 -21.94 9.21
N GLN A 84 -11.60 -23.02 9.97
CA GLN A 84 -11.71 -22.98 11.42
C GLN A 84 -10.57 -22.17 12.05
N ALA A 85 -9.32 -22.42 11.62
CA ALA A 85 -8.17 -21.65 12.11
C ALA A 85 -8.30 -20.16 11.80
N ALA A 86 -8.91 -19.81 10.66
CA ALA A 86 -9.19 -18.42 10.31
C ALA A 86 -10.18 -17.78 11.28
N ILE A 87 -11.28 -18.45 11.60
CA ILE A 87 -12.29 -17.97 12.55
C ILE A 87 -11.65 -17.78 13.94
N ASP A 88 -10.85 -18.75 14.38
CA ASP A 88 -10.15 -18.68 15.66
C ASP A 88 -9.17 -17.49 15.69
N ALA A 89 -8.41 -17.27 14.60
CA ALA A 89 -7.52 -16.12 14.48
C ALA A 89 -8.27 -14.78 14.49
N LEU A 90 -9.40 -14.68 13.79
CA LEU A 90 -10.23 -13.47 13.75
C LEU A 90 -10.82 -13.12 15.12
N ALA A 91 -11.10 -14.13 15.96
CA ALA A 91 -11.57 -13.95 17.33
C ALA A 91 -10.42 -13.60 18.29
N LEU A 92 -9.26 -14.23 18.13
CA LEU A 92 -8.09 -14.02 18.99
C LEU A 92 -7.45 -12.64 18.80
N HIS A 93 -7.38 -12.16 17.56
CA HIS A 93 -6.68 -10.93 17.21
C HIS A 93 -7.64 -9.74 17.08
N ALA A 94 -8.26 -9.29 18.17
CA ALA A 94 -9.29 -8.24 18.12
C ALA A 94 -8.90 -6.96 17.35
N SER A 95 -7.60 -6.62 17.27
CA SER A 95 -7.03 -5.46 16.59
C SER A 95 -6.83 -5.62 15.07
N TRP A 96 -7.25 -6.72 14.44
CA TRP A 96 -7.21 -6.84 12.99
C TRP A 96 -8.16 -5.81 12.35
N GLN A 97 -7.72 -5.25 11.22
CA GLN A 97 -8.47 -4.28 10.42
C GLN A 97 -8.78 -4.80 9.02
N LEU A 98 -7.98 -5.75 8.51
CA LEU A 98 -8.21 -6.37 7.21
C LEU A 98 -8.13 -7.91 7.30
N ALA A 99 -9.10 -8.60 6.74
CA ALA A 99 -9.05 -10.04 6.50
C ALA A 99 -8.93 -10.27 5.00
N ILE A 100 -7.87 -10.96 4.56
CA ILE A 100 -7.64 -11.35 3.16
C ILE A 100 -7.90 -12.85 3.09
N VAL A 101 -8.90 -13.28 2.32
CA VAL A 101 -9.43 -14.64 2.40
C VAL A 101 -9.40 -15.33 1.04
N ASP A 102 -8.71 -16.46 0.93
CA ASP A 102 -8.92 -17.38 -0.19
C ASP A 102 -10.15 -18.26 0.03
N LEU A 103 -10.79 -18.63 -1.07
CA LEU A 103 -11.99 -19.46 -1.08
C LEU A 103 -11.70 -20.95 -0.93
N PHE A 104 -10.55 -21.39 -1.41
CA PHE A 104 -10.10 -22.77 -1.39
C PHE A 104 -9.03 -22.91 -0.33
N LEU A 105 -9.33 -23.68 0.71
CA LEU A 105 -8.46 -23.88 1.86
C LEU A 105 -8.21 -25.38 2.02
N LYS A 106 -7.19 -25.76 2.79
CA LYS A 106 -6.92 -27.18 3.10
C LYS A 106 -8.14 -27.88 3.66
N GLU A 107 -8.87 -27.19 4.55
CA GLU A 107 -10.11 -27.67 5.13
C GLU A 107 -11.13 -26.53 5.26
N GLY A 108 -12.38 -26.81 4.90
CA GLY A 108 -13.45 -25.82 4.84
C GLY A 108 -13.36 -24.91 3.61
N SER A 109 -14.07 -23.78 3.66
CA SER A 109 -14.09 -22.80 2.57
C SER A 109 -14.00 -21.39 3.12
N GLY A 110 -13.35 -20.49 2.37
CA GLY A 110 -13.34 -19.05 2.67
C GLY A 110 -14.76 -18.46 2.79
N LEU A 111 -15.77 -19.03 2.12
CA LEU A 111 -17.17 -18.61 2.28
C LEU A 111 -17.67 -18.75 3.73
N THR A 112 -17.20 -19.77 4.45
CA THR A 112 -17.51 -19.97 5.88
C THR A 112 -16.88 -18.88 6.73
N VAL A 113 -15.66 -18.47 6.39
CA VAL A 113 -14.95 -17.36 7.06
C VAL A 113 -15.67 -16.03 6.84
N ILE A 114 -16.12 -15.75 5.61
CA ILE A 114 -16.92 -14.55 5.30
C ILE A 114 -18.20 -14.52 6.14
N ARG A 115 -18.91 -15.65 6.22
CA ARG A 115 -20.13 -15.79 7.04
C ARG A 115 -19.86 -15.54 8.52
N ALA A 116 -18.77 -16.05 9.06
CA ALA A 116 -18.39 -15.84 10.45
C ALA A 116 -18.08 -14.36 10.77
N CYS A 117 -17.70 -13.58 9.76
CA CYS A 117 -17.44 -12.14 9.88
C CYS A 117 -18.69 -11.27 9.64
N GLN A 118 -19.88 -11.85 9.53
CA GLN A 118 -21.12 -11.08 9.46
C GLN A 118 -21.37 -10.34 10.77
N GLY A 119 -21.72 -9.05 10.67
CA GLY A 119 -21.88 -8.19 11.85
C GLY A 119 -20.57 -7.63 12.44
N ARG A 120 -19.44 -7.81 11.76
CA ARG A 120 -18.18 -7.12 12.11
C ARG A 120 -18.36 -5.59 12.13
N SER A 121 -17.52 -4.93 12.93
CA SER A 121 -17.44 -3.46 12.98
C SER A 121 -17.01 -2.87 11.62
N ARG A 122 -17.37 -1.60 11.36
CA ARG A 122 -17.17 -0.95 10.04
C ARG A 122 -15.70 -0.68 9.68
N ASP A 123 -14.84 -0.63 10.68
CA ASP A 123 -13.37 -0.53 10.61
C ASP A 123 -12.70 -1.87 10.25
N LYS A 124 -13.47 -2.96 10.22
CA LYS A 124 -12.98 -4.29 9.84
C LYS A 124 -13.37 -4.60 8.41
N HIS A 125 -12.39 -4.72 7.53
CA HIS A 125 -12.57 -4.99 6.12
C HIS A 125 -12.30 -6.46 5.78
N LEU A 126 -13.07 -7.01 4.86
CA LEU A 126 -12.91 -8.38 4.37
C LEU A 126 -12.81 -8.36 2.86
N ILE A 127 -11.65 -8.76 2.34
CA ILE A 127 -11.41 -8.94 0.91
C ILE A 127 -11.23 -10.41 0.60
N VAL A 128 -11.84 -10.87 -0.48
CA VAL A 128 -11.55 -12.18 -1.05
C VAL A 128 -10.49 -12.02 -2.13
N LEU A 129 -9.44 -12.85 -2.07
CA LEU A 129 -8.41 -12.93 -3.09
C LEU A 129 -8.31 -14.39 -3.50
N THR A 130 -8.64 -14.74 -4.76
CA THR A 130 -8.80 -16.15 -5.18
C THR A 130 -8.39 -16.39 -6.64
N ASN A 131 -8.01 -17.62 -6.97
CA ASN A 131 -7.75 -18.05 -8.36
C ASN A 131 -9.03 -18.42 -9.14
N TYR A 132 -10.19 -18.43 -8.50
CA TYR A 132 -11.46 -18.81 -9.13
C TYR A 132 -12.56 -17.73 -9.02
N PRO A 133 -12.33 -16.52 -9.54
CA PRO A 133 -13.21 -15.37 -9.30
C PRO A 133 -14.35 -15.29 -10.33
N SER A 134 -15.09 -16.39 -10.52
CA SER A 134 -16.21 -16.43 -11.45
C SER A 134 -17.28 -15.36 -11.10
N PRO A 135 -18.07 -14.85 -12.06
CA PRO A 135 -19.10 -13.84 -11.77
C PRO A 135 -20.10 -14.30 -10.70
N GLU A 136 -20.43 -15.59 -10.67
CA GLU A 136 -21.26 -16.18 -9.63
C GLU A 136 -20.57 -16.16 -8.26
N MET A 137 -19.30 -16.54 -8.22
CA MET A 137 -18.53 -16.56 -6.99
C MET A 137 -18.37 -15.15 -6.40
N ARG A 138 -18.12 -14.15 -7.24
CA ARG A 138 -18.07 -12.74 -6.84
C ARG A 138 -19.39 -12.31 -6.21
N ARG A 139 -20.52 -12.55 -6.89
CA ARG A 139 -21.86 -12.22 -6.37
C ARG A 139 -22.09 -12.90 -5.01
N ARG A 140 -21.72 -14.18 -4.88
CA ARG A 140 -21.89 -14.93 -3.64
C ARG A 140 -21.04 -14.36 -2.49
N CYS A 141 -19.78 -14.03 -2.72
CA CYS A 141 -18.90 -13.46 -1.70
C CYS A 141 -19.41 -12.09 -1.22
N LEU A 142 -19.79 -11.22 -2.17
CA LEU A 142 -20.33 -9.90 -1.87
C LEU A 142 -21.65 -9.99 -1.09
N ALA A 143 -22.56 -10.89 -1.49
CA ALA A 143 -23.81 -11.13 -0.78
C ALA A 143 -23.62 -11.65 0.65
N LEU A 144 -22.49 -12.31 0.93
CA LEU A 144 -22.14 -12.77 2.26
C LEU A 144 -21.45 -11.71 3.13
N GLY A 145 -21.08 -10.56 2.55
CA GLY A 145 -20.50 -9.43 3.26
C GLY A 145 -19.00 -9.21 3.02
N ALA A 146 -18.41 -9.78 1.96
CA ALA A 146 -17.10 -9.34 1.50
C ALA A 146 -17.19 -7.92 0.91
N ASP A 147 -16.17 -7.09 1.16
CA ASP A 147 -16.08 -5.73 0.65
C ASP A 147 -15.61 -5.68 -0.80
N ALA A 148 -14.77 -6.65 -1.20
CA ALA A 148 -14.29 -6.81 -2.56
C ALA A 148 -13.85 -8.27 -2.81
N VAL A 149 -13.75 -8.62 -4.10
CA VAL A 149 -13.23 -9.92 -4.57
C VAL A 149 -12.24 -9.64 -5.68
N PHE A 150 -11.08 -10.27 -5.66
CA PHE A 150 -10.03 -10.10 -6.66
C PHE A 150 -9.49 -11.46 -7.14
N ASP A 151 -9.06 -11.47 -8.41
CA ASP A 151 -8.29 -12.54 -9.02
C ASP A 151 -6.82 -12.46 -8.58
N LYS A 152 -6.32 -13.54 -7.97
CA LYS A 152 -4.90 -13.70 -7.58
C LYS A 152 -3.92 -13.59 -8.74
N SER A 153 -4.35 -13.86 -9.97
CA SER A 153 -3.49 -13.92 -11.14
C SER A 153 -3.54 -12.66 -12.00
N THR A 154 -4.64 -11.90 -11.96
CA THR A 154 -4.88 -10.81 -12.93
C THR A 154 -5.25 -9.47 -12.30
N GLU A 155 -5.61 -9.43 -11.02
CA GLU A 155 -6.13 -8.21 -10.36
C GLU A 155 -5.32 -7.81 -9.11
N LEU A 156 -4.06 -8.25 -9.00
CA LEU A 156 -3.21 -7.93 -7.85
C LEU A 156 -2.97 -6.42 -7.68
N ASP A 157 -2.77 -5.68 -8.77
CA ASP A 157 -2.58 -4.22 -8.70
C ASP A 157 -3.80 -3.53 -8.07
N ALA A 158 -5.00 -3.86 -8.56
CA ALA A 158 -6.26 -3.34 -8.03
C ALA A 158 -6.51 -3.77 -6.57
N PHE A 159 -6.06 -4.98 -6.21
CA PHE A 159 -6.08 -5.47 -4.83
C PHE A 159 -5.19 -4.62 -3.91
N PHE A 160 -3.95 -4.33 -4.30
CA PHE A 160 -3.04 -3.49 -3.51
C PHE A 160 -3.54 -2.06 -3.39
N GLU A 161 -4.02 -1.47 -4.49
CA GLU A 161 -4.67 -0.15 -4.47
C GLU A 161 -5.85 -0.11 -3.49
N ARG A 162 -6.65 -1.18 -3.45
CA ARG A 162 -7.77 -1.28 -2.52
C ARG A 162 -7.30 -1.33 -1.06
N CYS A 163 -6.21 -2.05 -0.77
CA CYS A 163 -5.63 -2.11 0.56
C CYS A 163 -5.09 -0.76 1.03
N LEU A 164 -4.42 -0.01 0.15
CA LEU A 164 -3.96 1.36 0.42
C LEU A 164 -5.13 2.29 0.79
N GLY A 165 -6.30 2.12 0.16
CA GLY A 165 -7.49 2.91 0.46
C GLY A 165 -8.08 2.73 1.87
N TYR A 166 -7.62 1.72 2.62
CA TYR A 166 -7.99 1.50 4.03
C TYR A 166 -7.02 2.15 5.02
N GLN A 167 -5.86 2.62 4.56
CA GLN A 167 -4.92 3.32 5.43
C GLN A 167 -5.50 4.69 5.83
N GLY A 168 -5.52 5.01 7.13
CA GLY A 168 -5.91 6.33 7.65
C GLY A 168 -7.41 6.59 7.82
N ARG A 169 -8.24 5.55 7.90
CA ARG A 169 -9.67 5.63 8.25
C ARG A 169 -9.94 5.07 9.64
#